data_AF-A0A1L9RSV1-F1
#
_entry.id   AF-A0A1L9RSV1-F1
#
_cell.length_a   1.000
_cell.length_b   1.000
_cell.length_c   1.000
_cell.angle_alpha   90.00
_cell.angle_beta   90.00
_cell.angle_gamma   90.00
#
_symmetry.space_group_name_H-M   'P 1'
#
loop_
_entity.id
_entity.type
_entity.pdbx_description
1 polymer ?
#
loop_
_entity_poly.entity_id
_entity_poly.type
_entity_poly.pdbx_seq_one_letter_code
_entity_poly.pdbx_strand_id
1 'polypeptide(L)'
;MPAIYDKLAQRAIEEVPHLAKRSLSVNHTQSVTLGVMAVYVVVIALLWNLPYVRWSLWPFKMLVIAFHEFGHAITACCTGGRVKSITLDPHEGGATTMQGGISAITLPAGYLGSSIIGALLIFAGFDIVASKIASIVLGVCFLLTLWWARRDWLTIMTVLLAVGLLVACWFIAHGEALRWVVLFIGVMSALYSVWDICDDLILRKVNTSDASVFAQKYGGSSQCWGVIWSFISLAFMAIGIIGGIAAFPESFSQQEKDSQNFIPTRRMW
;
A
#
# COMPACT_ATOMS: atom_id res chain seq x y z
N MET A 1 -22.50 50.07 0.36
CA MET A 1 -21.68 48.92 -0.10
C MET A 1 -20.44 48.55 0.75
N PRO A 2 -19.92 49.33 1.72
CA PRO A 2 -18.75 48.89 2.53
C PRO A 2 -19.06 47.74 3.51
N ALA A 3 -20.25 47.77 4.13
CA ALA A 3 -20.61 46.83 5.20
C ALA A 3 -20.72 45.35 4.78
N ILE A 4 -20.84 45.05 3.48
CA ILE A 4 -20.86 43.66 2.98
C ILE A 4 -19.43 43.12 2.85
N TYR A 5 -18.49 43.97 2.42
CA TYR A 5 -17.07 43.60 2.34
C TYR A 5 -16.48 43.38 3.73
N ASP A 6 -16.84 44.19 4.72
CA ASP A 6 -16.36 43.99 6.10
C ASP A 6 -16.90 42.70 6.71
N LYS A 7 -18.16 42.33 6.42
CA LYS A 7 -18.74 41.05 6.86
C LYS A 7 -18.13 39.83 6.17
N LEU A 8 -17.82 39.95 4.87
CA LEU A 8 -17.13 38.89 4.12
C LEU A 8 -15.67 38.76 4.57
N ALA A 9 -14.99 39.88 4.86
CA ALA A 9 -13.66 39.89 5.41
C ALA A 9 -13.63 39.30 6.83
N GLN A 10 -14.59 39.66 7.70
CA GLN A 10 -14.73 39.03 9.02
C GLN A 10 -15.01 37.54 8.94
N ARG A 11 -15.90 37.08 8.04
CA ARG A 11 -16.13 35.65 7.82
C ARG A 11 -14.89 34.94 7.28
N ALA A 12 -14.16 35.53 6.35
CA ALA A 12 -12.90 34.97 5.87
C ALA A 12 -11.86 34.89 7.00
N ILE A 13 -11.79 35.91 7.87
CA ILE A 13 -10.89 35.92 9.03
C ILE A 13 -11.34 34.93 10.12
N GLU A 14 -12.64 34.68 10.27
CA GLU A 14 -13.23 33.66 11.16
C GLU A 14 -13.10 32.23 10.61
N GLU A 15 -12.95 32.04 9.30
CA GLU A 15 -12.69 30.74 8.66
C GLU A 15 -11.19 30.38 8.57
N VAL A 16 -10.30 31.37 8.57
CA VAL A 16 -8.84 31.18 8.62
C VAL A 16 -8.31 30.49 9.90
N PRO A 17 -8.93 30.50 11.10
CA PRO A 17 -8.44 29.76 12.27
C PRO A 17 -8.57 28.25 12.10
N HIS A 18 -9.36 27.76 11.13
CA HIS A 18 -9.47 26.33 10.83
C HIS A 18 -8.27 25.80 10.04
N LEU A 19 -7.52 26.71 9.41
CA LEU A 19 -6.18 26.48 8.85
C LEU A 19 -5.09 26.82 9.89
N ALA A 20 -5.43 26.84 11.18
CA ALA A 20 -4.42 26.85 12.23
C ALA A 20 -3.44 25.72 11.94
N LYS A 21 -2.14 26.07 11.89
CA LYS A 21 -1.02 25.13 11.92
C LYS A 21 -1.35 24.06 12.96
N ARG A 22 -1.90 22.93 12.53
CA ARG A 22 -1.94 21.74 13.36
C ARG A 22 -0.48 21.44 13.59
N SER A 23 -0.02 21.71 14.81
CA SER A 23 1.25 21.21 15.28
C SER A 23 1.29 19.73 14.88
N LEU A 24 2.26 19.32 14.08
CA LEU A 24 2.57 17.91 13.82
C LEU A 24 3.10 17.23 15.10
N SER A 25 2.64 17.66 16.28
CA SER A 25 2.90 17.00 17.54
C SER A 25 2.13 15.70 17.53
N VAL A 26 2.89 14.64 17.43
CA VAL A 26 2.42 13.26 17.47
C VAL A 26 1.83 13.00 18.85
N ASN A 27 0.57 12.56 18.91
CA ASN A 27 -0.05 12.13 20.17
C ASN A 27 0.38 10.69 20.53
N HIS A 28 0.03 10.20 21.73
CA HIS A 28 0.42 8.86 22.17
C HIS A 28 -0.02 7.74 21.19
N THR A 29 -1.24 7.79 20.65
CA THR A 29 -1.75 6.81 19.68
C THR A 29 -0.90 6.79 18.41
N GLN A 30 -0.59 7.97 17.88
CA GLN A 30 0.22 8.12 16.68
C GLN A 30 1.67 7.68 16.96
N SER A 31 2.23 8.00 18.13
CA SER A 31 3.57 7.55 18.54
C SER A 31 3.66 6.03 18.61
N VAL A 32 2.65 5.36 19.18
CA VAL A 32 2.56 3.90 19.19
C VAL A 32 2.47 3.35 17.76
N THR A 33 1.65 3.97 16.90
CA THR A 33 1.50 3.55 15.50
C THR A 33 2.81 3.63 14.73
N LEU A 34 3.55 4.73 14.89
CA LEU A 34 4.87 4.92 14.31
C LEU A 34 5.89 3.92 14.87
N GLY A 35 5.85 3.66 16.18
CA GLY A 35 6.69 2.65 16.83
C GLY A 35 6.45 1.25 16.27
N VAL A 36 5.17 0.84 16.14
CA VAL A 36 4.78 -0.44 15.52
C VAL A 36 5.22 -0.50 14.06
N MET A 37 5.06 0.58 13.30
CA MET A 37 5.52 0.67 11.92
C MET A 37 7.04 0.48 11.81
N ALA A 38 7.82 1.13 12.69
CA ALA A 38 9.27 0.94 12.73
C ALA A 38 9.65 -0.52 13.06
N VAL A 39 8.93 -1.15 14.00
CA VAL A 39 9.09 -2.57 14.29
C VAL A 39 8.76 -3.42 13.06
N TYR A 40 7.69 -3.12 12.33
CA TYR A 40 7.37 -3.81 11.08
C TYR A 40 8.49 -3.70 10.06
N VAL A 41 9.03 -2.49 9.83
CA VAL A 41 10.16 -2.31 8.90
C VAL A 41 11.34 -3.20 9.28
N VAL A 42 11.73 -3.21 10.56
CA VAL A 42 12.85 -4.03 11.05
C VAL A 42 12.55 -5.52 10.94
N VAL A 43 11.36 -5.97 11.37
CA VAL A 43 10.97 -7.38 11.31
C VAL A 43 10.90 -7.85 9.87
N ILE A 44 10.29 -7.09 8.96
CA ILE A 44 10.24 -7.41 7.54
C ILE A 44 11.66 -7.50 6.98
N ALA A 45 12.54 -6.54 7.30
CA ALA A 45 13.93 -6.57 6.85
C ALA A 45 14.66 -7.85 7.28
N LEU A 46 14.51 -8.24 8.56
CA LEU A 46 15.12 -9.46 9.08
C LEU A 46 14.54 -10.71 8.41
N LEU A 47 13.21 -10.82 8.37
CA LEU A 47 12.53 -11.98 7.80
C LEU A 47 12.83 -12.12 6.31
N TRP A 48 12.94 -11.03 5.55
CA TRP A 48 13.21 -11.06 4.11
C TRP A 48 14.63 -11.53 3.80
N ASN A 49 15.62 -11.14 4.61
CA ASN A 49 17.04 -11.42 4.35
C ASN A 49 17.52 -12.75 4.96
N LEU A 50 16.87 -13.27 6.01
CA LEU A 50 17.31 -14.50 6.66
C LEU A 50 16.90 -15.76 5.85
N PRO A 51 17.85 -16.68 5.55
CA PRO A 51 17.54 -17.93 4.89
C PRO A 51 16.60 -18.79 5.76
N TYR A 52 15.73 -19.57 5.11
CA TYR A 52 14.65 -20.37 5.71
C TYR A 52 13.51 -19.56 6.37
N VAL A 53 13.84 -18.51 7.11
CA VAL A 53 12.84 -17.66 7.78
C VAL A 53 12.03 -16.85 6.76
N ARG A 54 12.63 -16.47 5.62
CA ARG A 54 11.92 -15.80 4.52
C ARG A 54 10.64 -16.49 4.04
N TRP A 55 10.54 -17.82 4.19
CA TRP A 55 9.36 -18.58 3.80
C TRP A 55 8.14 -18.24 4.67
N SER A 56 8.32 -17.71 5.88
CA SER A 56 7.19 -17.28 6.72
C SER A 56 6.49 -16.03 6.17
N LEU A 57 7.21 -15.19 5.41
CA LEU A 57 6.64 -14.01 4.74
C LEU A 57 6.01 -14.36 3.39
N TRP A 58 6.15 -15.58 2.91
CA TRP A 58 5.71 -16.00 1.59
C TRP A 58 4.27 -15.58 1.22
N PRO A 59 3.22 -15.81 2.04
CA PRO A 59 1.87 -15.43 1.65
C PRO A 59 1.71 -13.91 1.48
N PHE A 60 2.38 -13.12 2.33
CA PHE A 60 2.35 -11.67 2.24
C PHE A 60 3.24 -11.13 1.11
N LYS A 61 4.35 -11.80 0.81
CA LYS A 61 5.20 -11.47 -0.35
C LYS A 61 4.39 -11.65 -1.64
N MET A 62 3.69 -12.78 -1.80
CA MET A 62 2.82 -13.00 -2.96
C MET A 62 1.72 -11.94 -3.08
N LEU A 63 1.15 -11.51 -1.95
CA LEU A 63 0.14 -10.45 -1.93
C LEU A 63 0.67 -9.10 -2.45
N VAL A 64 1.87 -8.73 -2.02
CA VAL A 64 2.48 -7.46 -2.44
C VAL A 64 2.90 -7.52 -3.91
N ILE A 65 3.40 -8.66 -4.38
CA ILE A 65 3.65 -8.89 -5.82
C ILE A 65 2.34 -8.74 -6.60
N ALA A 66 1.21 -9.23 -6.08
CA ALA A 66 -0.08 -9.03 -6.73
C ALA A 66 -0.44 -7.53 -6.90
N PHE A 67 -0.12 -6.68 -5.92
CA PHE A 67 -0.30 -5.22 -6.06
C PHE A 67 0.62 -4.60 -7.10
N HIS A 68 1.86 -5.10 -7.19
CA HIS A 68 2.80 -4.69 -8.22
C HIS A 68 2.26 -5.03 -9.62
N GLU A 69 1.83 -6.27 -9.83
CA GLU A 69 1.22 -6.70 -11.10
C GLU A 69 -0.08 -5.95 -11.42
N PHE A 70 -0.88 -5.66 -10.40
CA PHE A 70 -2.08 -4.84 -10.54
C PHE A 70 -1.77 -3.42 -11.04
N GLY A 71 -0.64 -2.84 -10.61
CA GLY A 71 -0.15 -1.55 -11.10
C GLY A 71 0.12 -1.57 -12.61
N HIS A 72 0.85 -2.58 -13.10
CA HIS A 72 1.03 -2.78 -14.54
C HIS A 72 -0.30 -2.92 -15.27
N ALA A 73 -1.22 -3.73 -14.73
CA ALA A 73 -2.49 -4.03 -15.34
C ALA A 73 -3.40 -2.80 -15.50
N ILE A 74 -3.53 -1.97 -14.45
CA ILE A 74 -4.29 -0.72 -14.52
C ILE A 74 -3.67 0.23 -15.52
N THR A 75 -2.36 0.48 -15.41
CA THR A 75 -1.71 1.46 -16.29
C THR A 75 -1.71 1.02 -17.74
N ALA A 76 -1.63 -0.29 -18.01
CA ALA A 76 -1.82 -0.83 -19.35
C ALA A 76 -3.21 -0.46 -19.89
N CYS A 77 -4.28 -0.72 -19.12
CA CYS A 77 -5.64 -0.34 -19.50
C CYS A 77 -5.77 1.17 -19.73
N CYS A 78 -5.22 2.01 -18.84
CA CYS A 78 -5.27 3.47 -18.96
C CYS A 78 -4.47 4.03 -20.16
N THR A 79 -3.45 3.30 -20.63
CA THR A 79 -2.62 3.72 -21.78
C THR A 79 -3.06 3.08 -23.10
N GLY A 80 -4.25 2.46 -23.14
CA GLY A 80 -4.81 1.83 -24.34
C GLY A 80 -4.30 0.42 -24.62
N GLY A 81 -3.58 -0.18 -23.68
CA GLY A 81 -3.18 -1.59 -23.71
C GLY A 81 -4.28 -2.53 -23.20
N ARG A 82 -4.08 -3.82 -23.43
CA ARG A 82 -4.97 -4.90 -22.99
C ARG A 82 -4.21 -5.94 -22.20
N VAL A 83 -4.63 -6.17 -20.96
CA VAL A 83 -4.10 -7.23 -20.10
C VAL A 83 -4.66 -8.58 -20.53
N LYS A 84 -3.77 -9.57 -20.75
CA LYS A 84 -4.12 -10.94 -21.15
C LYS A 84 -4.20 -11.87 -19.94
N SER A 85 -3.24 -11.76 -19.02
CA SER A 85 -3.15 -12.58 -17.81
C SER A 85 -2.18 -11.96 -16.80
N ILE A 86 -2.44 -12.24 -15.53
CA ILE A 86 -1.51 -12.03 -14.41
C ILE A 86 -1.18 -13.41 -13.83
N THR A 87 0.09 -13.66 -13.54
CA THR A 87 0.58 -14.91 -12.92
C THR A 87 1.50 -14.56 -11.76
N LEU A 88 1.41 -15.32 -10.66
CA LEU A 88 2.30 -15.20 -9.51
C LEU A 88 3.04 -16.53 -9.32
N ASP A 89 4.35 -16.50 -9.48
CA ASP A 89 5.25 -17.63 -9.27
C ASP A 89 6.01 -17.49 -7.94
N PRO A 90 6.01 -18.52 -7.07
CA PRO A 90 6.72 -18.52 -5.79
C PRO A 90 8.23 -18.30 -5.89
N HIS A 91 8.83 -18.69 -7.01
CA HIS A 91 10.27 -18.64 -7.28
C HIS A 91 10.62 -17.50 -8.23
N GLU A 92 9.75 -17.23 -9.20
CA GLU A 92 10.03 -16.28 -10.28
C GLU A 92 9.50 -14.86 -10.02
N GLY A 93 8.51 -14.69 -9.14
CA GLY A 93 7.89 -13.40 -8.84
C GLY A 93 6.54 -13.25 -9.55
N GLY A 94 6.22 -12.05 -10.05
CA GLY A 94 4.98 -11.78 -10.78
C GLY A 94 5.22 -11.58 -12.27
N ALA A 95 4.20 -11.86 -13.08
CA ALA A 95 4.24 -11.57 -14.51
C ALA A 95 2.87 -11.11 -15.05
N THR A 96 2.81 -9.88 -15.52
CA THR A 96 1.66 -9.32 -16.24
C THR A 96 1.88 -9.38 -17.75
N THR A 97 1.17 -10.29 -18.41
CA THR A 97 1.15 -10.37 -19.87
C THR A 97 0.16 -9.36 -20.42
N MET A 98 0.66 -8.38 -21.18
CA MET A 98 -0.15 -7.31 -21.77
C MET A 98 0.20 -7.06 -23.24
N GLN A 99 -0.75 -6.53 -24.01
CA GLN A 99 -0.58 -6.18 -25.42
C GLN A 99 -0.92 -4.70 -25.63
N GLY A 100 -0.02 -3.95 -26.26
CA GLY A 100 -0.17 -2.50 -26.43
C GLY A 100 0.15 -1.71 -25.15
N GLY A 101 -0.30 -0.46 -25.09
CA GLY A 101 0.03 0.47 -24.01
C GLY A 101 1.40 1.14 -24.18
N ILE A 102 1.67 2.15 -23.35
CA ILE A 102 2.91 2.93 -23.40
C ILE A 102 3.90 2.34 -22.41
N SER A 103 4.89 1.58 -22.90
CA SER A 103 5.87 0.88 -22.04
C SER A 103 6.66 1.78 -21.11
N ALA A 104 6.87 3.05 -21.48
CA ALA A 104 7.56 4.02 -20.63
C ALA A 104 6.80 4.31 -19.33
N ILE A 105 5.48 4.11 -19.33
CA ILE A 105 4.59 4.37 -18.20
C ILE A 105 4.22 3.04 -17.52
N THR A 106 3.97 1.98 -18.31
CA THR A 106 3.53 0.70 -17.74
C THR A 106 4.65 -0.05 -17.02
N LEU A 107 5.91 0.03 -17.45
CA LEU A 107 7.02 -0.62 -16.75
C LEU A 107 7.27 -0.05 -15.33
N PRO A 108 7.36 1.26 -15.10
CA PRO A 108 7.48 1.78 -13.74
C PRO A 108 6.20 1.63 -12.91
N ALA A 109 5.05 1.37 -13.55
CA ALA A 109 3.76 1.32 -12.86
C ALA A 109 3.65 0.22 -11.81
N GLY A 110 4.42 -0.86 -11.91
CA GLY A 110 4.43 -1.89 -10.88
C GLY A 110 4.97 -1.35 -9.55
N TYR A 111 6.19 -0.83 -9.56
CA TYR A 111 6.81 -0.25 -8.36
C TYR A 111 6.08 1.00 -7.87
N LEU A 112 5.66 1.88 -8.77
CA LEU A 112 4.94 3.09 -8.39
C LEU A 112 3.54 2.76 -7.85
N GLY A 113 2.82 1.83 -8.49
CA GLY A 113 1.50 1.40 -8.07
C GLY A 113 1.51 0.74 -6.70
N SER A 114 2.42 -0.21 -6.47
CA SER A 114 2.61 -0.84 -5.15
C SER A 114 3.01 0.17 -4.06
N SER A 115 3.79 1.19 -4.40
CA SER A 115 4.16 2.27 -3.48
C SER A 115 2.99 3.17 -3.10
N ILE A 116 2.17 3.57 -4.07
CA ILE A 116 0.98 4.39 -3.85
C ILE A 116 -0.04 3.62 -3.02
N ILE A 117 -0.33 2.36 -3.39
CA ILE A 117 -1.23 1.49 -2.62
C ILE A 117 -0.68 1.34 -1.20
N GLY A 118 0.60 1.04 -1.04
CA GLY A 118 1.26 0.93 0.26
C GLY A 118 1.11 2.19 1.11
N ALA A 119 1.33 3.37 0.54
CA ALA A 119 1.15 4.65 1.22
C ALA A 119 -0.31 4.90 1.64
N LEU A 120 -1.28 4.56 0.80
CA LEU A 120 -2.71 4.68 1.13
C LEU A 120 -3.13 3.72 2.25
N LEU A 121 -2.59 2.50 2.26
CA LEU A 121 -2.82 1.53 3.35
C LEU A 121 -2.14 1.97 4.64
N ILE A 122 -0.93 2.53 4.57
CA ILE A 122 -0.26 3.13 5.73
C ILE A 122 -1.11 4.27 6.29
N PHE A 123 -1.57 5.19 5.43
CA PHE A 123 -2.47 6.28 5.81
C PHE A 123 -3.72 5.75 6.51
N ALA A 124 -4.40 4.77 5.91
CA ALA A 124 -5.59 4.15 6.47
C ALA A 124 -5.31 3.42 7.79
N GLY A 125 -4.12 2.83 7.96
CA GLY A 125 -3.68 2.12 9.16
C GLY A 125 -3.52 2.99 10.41
N PHE A 126 -3.67 4.32 10.31
CA PHE A 126 -3.74 5.20 11.48
C PHE A 126 -5.10 5.21 12.16
N ASP A 127 -6.16 4.74 11.49
CA ASP A 127 -7.53 4.74 12.02
C ASP A 127 -8.30 3.45 11.68
N ILE A 128 -9.20 3.03 12.56
CA ILE A 128 -9.96 1.78 12.40
C ILE A 128 -11.00 1.90 11.28
N VAL A 129 -11.73 3.02 11.20
CA VAL A 129 -12.76 3.23 10.18
C VAL A 129 -12.12 3.41 8.80
N ALA A 130 -11.01 4.16 8.73
CA ALA A 130 -10.24 4.29 7.51
C ALA A 130 -9.70 2.92 7.04
N SER A 131 -9.21 2.08 7.95
CA SER A 131 -8.77 0.71 7.63
C SER A 131 -9.89 -0.19 7.13
N LYS A 132 -11.10 -0.08 7.69
CA LYS A 132 -12.31 -0.75 7.19
C LYS A 132 -12.63 -0.30 5.75
N ILE A 133 -12.61 1.00 5.47
CA ILE A 133 -12.86 1.51 4.12
C ILE A 133 -11.78 1.00 3.16
N ALA A 134 -10.51 1.08 3.55
CA ALA A 134 -9.38 0.63 2.74
C ALA A 134 -9.48 -0.87 2.41
N SER A 135 -9.88 -1.72 3.36
CA SER A 135 -10.01 -3.15 3.08
C SER A 135 -11.15 -3.49 2.12
N ILE A 136 -12.23 -2.68 2.06
CA ILE A 136 -13.28 -2.83 1.04
C ILE A 136 -12.69 -2.52 -0.34
N VAL A 137 -11.96 -1.39 -0.46
CA VAL A 137 -11.30 -1.01 -1.72
C VAL A 137 -10.30 -2.07 -2.16
N LEU A 138 -9.48 -2.59 -1.23
CA LEU A 138 -8.58 -3.71 -1.49
C LEU A 138 -9.33 -4.96 -1.97
N GLY A 139 -10.46 -5.28 -1.35
CA GLY A 139 -11.32 -6.38 -1.79
C GLY A 139 -11.72 -6.23 -3.27
N VAL A 140 -12.11 -5.02 -3.69
CA VAL A 140 -12.43 -4.73 -5.10
C VAL A 140 -11.19 -4.89 -6.00
N CYS A 141 -10.03 -4.35 -5.61
CA CYS A 141 -8.78 -4.51 -6.35
C CYS A 141 -8.41 -6.00 -6.53
N PHE A 142 -8.62 -6.81 -5.48
CA PHE A 142 -8.39 -8.25 -5.52
C PHE A 142 -9.37 -8.98 -6.44
N LEU A 143 -10.65 -8.61 -6.46
CA LEU A 143 -11.60 -9.18 -7.42
C LEU A 143 -11.22 -8.88 -8.87
N LEU A 144 -10.74 -7.67 -9.16
CA LEU A 144 -10.20 -7.31 -10.47
C LEU A 144 -8.93 -8.12 -10.81
N THR A 145 -8.05 -8.30 -9.82
CA THR A 145 -6.85 -9.13 -9.99
C THR A 145 -7.21 -10.58 -10.29
N LEU A 146 -8.20 -11.15 -9.60
CA LEU A 146 -8.73 -12.50 -9.86
C LEU A 146 -9.30 -12.65 -11.27
N TRP A 147 -9.93 -11.60 -11.81
CA TRP A 147 -10.42 -11.62 -13.19
C TRP A 147 -9.29 -11.85 -14.20
N TRP A 148 -8.13 -11.20 -14.01
CA TRP A 148 -6.95 -11.39 -14.86
C TRP A 148 -6.14 -12.64 -14.52
N ALA A 149 -6.18 -13.09 -13.28
CA ALA A 149 -5.45 -14.26 -12.79
C ALA A 149 -6.27 -15.57 -12.82
N ARG A 150 -7.44 -15.58 -13.46
CA ARG A 150 -8.39 -16.72 -13.46
C ARG A 150 -7.85 -18.06 -13.94
N ARG A 151 -6.65 -18.10 -14.53
CA ARG A 151 -5.98 -19.32 -15.00
C ARG A 151 -4.87 -19.78 -14.06
N ASP A 152 -4.51 -18.98 -13.07
CA ASP A 152 -3.42 -19.26 -12.14
C ASP A 152 -3.94 -19.57 -10.73
N TRP A 153 -3.88 -20.86 -10.37
CA TRP A 153 -4.45 -21.33 -9.10
C TRP A 153 -3.72 -20.76 -7.87
N LEU A 154 -2.42 -20.52 -7.98
CA LEU A 154 -1.62 -19.95 -6.89
C LEU A 154 -2.02 -18.50 -6.59
N THR A 155 -2.21 -17.68 -7.63
CA THR A 155 -2.74 -16.32 -7.46
C THR A 155 -4.14 -16.35 -6.86
N ILE A 156 -5.02 -17.23 -7.36
CA ILE A 156 -6.38 -17.35 -6.82
C ILE A 156 -6.35 -17.69 -5.32
N MET A 157 -5.57 -18.72 -4.95
CA MET A 157 -5.43 -19.13 -3.55
C MET A 157 -4.86 -18.00 -2.68
N THR A 158 -3.81 -17.32 -3.14
CA THR A 158 -3.19 -16.20 -2.42
C THR A 158 -4.18 -15.08 -2.16
N VAL A 159 -4.93 -14.67 -3.19
CA VAL A 159 -5.92 -13.61 -3.07
C VAL A 159 -7.07 -14.03 -2.14
N LEU A 160 -7.55 -15.27 -2.24
CA LEU A 160 -8.59 -15.79 -1.34
C LEU A 160 -8.13 -15.83 0.12
N LEU A 161 -6.89 -16.25 0.38
CA LEU A 161 -6.32 -16.23 1.73
C LEU A 161 -6.17 -14.81 2.27
N ALA A 162 -5.74 -13.86 1.44
CA ALA A 162 -5.63 -12.45 1.83
C ALA A 162 -7.00 -11.85 2.13
N VAL A 163 -8.01 -12.09 1.29
CA VAL A 163 -9.40 -11.65 1.55
C VAL A 163 -9.93 -12.31 2.82
N GLY A 164 -9.69 -13.62 3.02
CA GLY A 164 -10.07 -14.34 4.23
C GLY A 164 -9.45 -13.75 5.49
N LEU A 165 -8.17 -13.38 5.45
CA LEU A 165 -7.47 -12.70 6.54
C LEU A 165 -8.09 -11.33 6.85
N LEU A 166 -8.33 -10.50 5.83
CA LEU A 166 -8.95 -9.18 6.01
C LEU A 166 -10.36 -9.31 6.60
N VAL A 167 -11.16 -10.25 6.11
CA VAL A 167 -12.50 -10.53 6.63
C VAL A 167 -12.44 -11.04 8.06
N ALA A 168 -11.52 -11.96 8.39
CA ALA A 168 -11.36 -12.44 9.76
C ALA A 168 -10.99 -11.30 10.72
N CYS A 169 -10.02 -10.47 10.35
CA CYS A 169 -9.58 -9.32 11.15
C CYS A 169 -10.65 -8.23 11.27
N TRP A 170 -11.60 -8.15 10.33
CA TRP A 170 -12.76 -7.25 10.42
C TRP A 170 -13.62 -7.56 11.65
N PHE A 171 -13.80 -8.84 12.00
CA PHE A 171 -14.65 -9.27 13.11
C PHE A 171 -13.94 -9.31 14.46
N ILE A 172 -12.61 -9.19 14.50
CA ILE A 172 -11.83 -9.18 15.74
C ILE A 172 -11.78 -7.74 16.30
N ALA A 173 -12.18 -7.57 17.56
CA ALA A 173 -12.12 -6.28 18.28
C ALA A 173 -12.65 -5.09 17.45
N HIS A 174 -13.82 -5.28 16.81
CA HIS A 174 -14.46 -4.27 15.96
C HIS A 174 -13.62 -3.69 14.81
N GLY A 175 -12.60 -4.41 14.36
CA GLY A 175 -11.70 -3.98 13.27
C GLY A 175 -10.38 -3.39 13.76
N GLU A 176 -10.09 -3.42 15.07
CA GLU A 176 -8.78 -3.01 15.58
C GLU A 176 -7.65 -3.90 15.01
N ALA A 177 -7.86 -5.21 14.96
CA ALA A 177 -6.90 -6.13 14.35
C ALA A 177 -6.70 -5.84 12.85
N LEU A 178 -7.78 -5.49 12.14
CA LEU A 178 -7.74 -5.12 10.73
C LEU A 178 -6.83 -3.92 10.49
N ARG A 179 -6.91 -2.90 11.34
CA ARG A 179 -6.05 -1.71 11.25
C ARG A 179 -4.57 -2.08 11.27
N TRP A 180 -4.15 -2.96 12.17
CA TRP A 180 -2.76 -3.39 12.27
C TRP A 180 -2.29 -4.26 11.10
N VAL A 181 -3.17 -5.10 10.54
CA VAL A 181 -2.90 -5.90 9.34
C VAL A 181 -2.81 -5.02 8.10
N VAL A 182 -3.72 -4.06 7.93
CA VAL A 182 -3.69 -3.07 6.84
C VAL A 182 -2.41 -2.25 6.90
N LEU A 183 -2.00 -1.79 8.10
CA LEU A 183 -0.74 -1.10 8.30
C LEU A 183 0.46 -1.98 7.90
N PHE A 184 0.48 -3.24 8.33
CA PHE A 184 1.54 -4.20 7.98
C PHE A 184 1.66 -4.42 6.47
N ILE A 185 0.54 -4.71 5.80
CA ILE A 185 0.48 -4.88 4.35
C ILE A 185 0.91 -3.59 3.64
N GLY A 186 0.51 -2.43 4.15
CA GLY A 186 0.91 -1.13 3.63
C GLY A 186 2.42 -0.91 3.68
N VAL A 187 3.07 -1.21 4.81
CA VAL A 187 4.54 -1.13 4.97
C VAL A 187 5.25 -2.10 4.02
N MET A 188 4.78 -3.34 3.93
CA MET A 188 5.33 -4.33 3.01
C MET A 188 5.23 -3.86 1.55
N SER A 189 4.08 -3.31 1.15
CA SER A 189 3.83 -2.84 -0.21
C SER A 189 4.61 -1.58 -0.55
N ALA A 190 4.70 -0.62 0.38
CA ALA A 190 5.43 0.62 0.18
C ALA A 190 6.94 0.38 0.02
N LEU A 191 7.48 -0.65 0.69
CA LEU A 191 8.90 -1.01 0.61
C LEU A 191 9.22 -2.07 -0.46
N TYR A 192 8.22 -2.52 -1.24
CA TYR A 192 8.40 -3.61 -2.18
C TYR A 192 9.52 -3.36 -3.20
N SER A 193 9.56 -2.17 -3.79
CA SER A 193 10.61 -1.79 -4.75
C SER A 193 12.00 -1.91 -4.13
N VAL A 194 12.17 -1.41 -2.90
CA VAL A 194 13.42 -1.47 -2.13
C VAL A 194 13.85 -2.93 -1.95
N TRP A 195 12.92 -3.80 -1.55
CA TRP A 195 13.21 -5.22 -1.35
C TRP A 195 13.56 -5.95 -2.63
N ASP A 196 12.86 -5.67 -3.72
CA ASP A 196 13.12 -6.31 -5.01
C ASP A 196 14.48 -5.89 -5.57
N ILE A 197 14.89 -4.64 -5.36
CA ILE A 197 16.22 -4.15 -5.73
C ILE A 197 17.30 -4.74 -4.82
N CYS A 198 17.04 -4.89 -3.53
CA CYS A 198 17.95 -5.61 -2.63
C CYS A 198 18.13 -7.06 -3.06
N ASP A 199 17.05 -7.76 -3.44
CA ASP A 199 17.12 -9.12 -3.99
C ASP A 199 17.98 -9.15 -5.27
N ASP A 200 17.81 -8.19 -6.18
CA ASP A 200 18.60 -8.08 -7.41
C ASP A 200 20.09 -7.81 -7.15
N LEU A 201 20.41 -6.85 -6.26
CA LEU A 201 21.77 -6.42 -5.96
C LEU A 201 22.55 -7.43 -5.11
N ILE A 202 21.91 -8.01 -4.09
CA ILE A 202 22.55 -8.83 -3.06
C ILE A 202 22.46 -10.30 -3.41
N LEU A 203 21.28 -10.77 -3.83
CA LEU A 203 21.03 -12.19 -4.09
C LEU A 203 21.22 -12.57 -5.55
N ARG A 204 21.50 -11.60 -6.43
CA ARG A 204 21.72 -11.80 -7.88
C ARG A 204 20.65 -12.69 -8.49
N LYS A 205 19.39 -12.29 -8.30
CA LYS A 205 18.24 -12.96 -8.90
C LYS A 205 18.49 -13.20 -10.39
N VAL A 206 18.16 -14.40 -10.85
CA VAL A 206 18.29 -14.80 -12.27
C VAL A 206 17.21 -14.11 -13.12
N ASN A 207 16.10 -13.71 -12.50
CA ASN A 207 14.95 -13.15 -13.19
C ASN A 207 15.13 -11.66 -13.47
N THR A 208 14.63 -11.22 -14.62
CA THR A 208 14.68 -9.82 -15.06
C THR A 208 13.65 -8.98 -14.31
N SER A 209 14.12 -8.01 -13.50
CA SER A 209 13.26 -7.00 -12.88
C SER A 209 12.77 -5.94 -13.87
N ASP A 210 11.72 -5.21 -13.52
CA ASP A 210 11.24 -4.09 -14.35
C ASP A 210 12.31 -3.03 -14.55
N ALA A 211 13.20 -2.84 -13.57
CA ALA A 211 14.31 -1.91 -13.67
C ALA A 211 15.31 -2.35 -14.74
N SER A 212 15.53 -3.66 -14.84
CA SER A 212 16.35 -4.28 -15.87
C SER A 212 15.72 -4.17 -17.25
N VAL A 213 14.42 -4.44 -17.39
CA VAL A 213 13.69 -4.29 -18.65
C VAL A 213 13.63 -2.82 -19.09
N PHE A 214 13.42 -1.89 -18.16
CA PHE A 214 13.40 -0.46 -18.43
C PHE A 214 14.77 0.04 -18.89
N ALA A 215 15.85 -0.37 -18.22
CA ALA A 215 17.21 -0.02 -18.61
C ALA A 215 17.57 -0.54 -20.02
N GLN A 216 17.15 -1.76 -20.36
CA GLN A 216 17.35 -2.31 -21.70
C GLN A 216 16.63 -1.50 -22.78
N LYS A 217 15.44 -0.96 -22.46
CA LYS A 217 14.61 -0.24 -23.44
C LYS A 217 14.93 1.25 -23.57
N TYR A 218 15.27 1.90 -22.45
CA TYR A 218 15.43 3.35 -22.36
C TYR A 218 16.85 3.80 -21.99
N GLY A 219 17.77 2.86 -21.77
CA GLY A 219 19.15 3.10 -21.40
C GLY A 219 19.35 3.29 -19.88
N GLY A 220 20.61 3.47 -19.48
CA GLY A 220 21.02 3.52 -18.08
C GLY A 220 21.31 2.12 -17.50
N SER A 221 21.55 2.06 -16.20
CA SER A 221 21.71 0.79 -15.47
C SER A 221 20.43 0.43 -14.73
N SER A 222 20.14 -0.87 -14.63
CA SER A 222 19.02 -1.38 -13.81
C SER A 222 19.11 -0.89 -12.37
N GLN A 223 20.32 -0.82 -11.84
CA GLN A 223 20.61 -0.34 -10.49
C GLN A 223 20.22 1.13 -10.30
N CYS A 224 20.52 1.99 -11.28
CA CYS A 224 20.18 3.42 -11.23
C CYS A 224 18.66 3.61 -11.20
N TRP A 225 17.94 2.95 -12.11
CA TRP A 225 16.48 3.00 -12.16
C TRP A 225 15.84 2.43 -10.90
N GLY A 226 16.38 1.32 -10.40
CA GLY A 226 15.96 0.74 -9.13
C GLY A 226 16.08 1.75 -7.99
N VAL A 227 17.27 2.34 -7.80
CA VAL A 227 17.50 3.32 -6.73
C VAL A 227 16.55 4.52 -6.83
N ILE A 228 16.30 5.03 -8.05
CA ILE A 228 15.33 6.11 -8.27
C ILE A 228 13.95 5.72 -7.78
N TRP A 229 13.45 4.54 -8.19
CA TRP A 229 12.13 4.09 -7.78
C TRP A 229 12.06 3.78 -6.28
N SER A 230 13.13 3.28 -5.67
CA SER A 230 13.24 3.12 -4.21
C SER A 230 13.04 4.46 -3.48
N PHE A 231 13.70 5.53 -3.94
CA PHE A 231 13.52 6.86 -3.34
C PHE A 231 12.08 7.37 -3.50
N ILE A 232 11.46 7.15 -4.66
CA ILE A 232 10.07 7.53 -4.88
C ILE A 232 9.14 6.74 -3.94
N SER A 233 9.38 5.44 -3.76
CA SER A 233 8.64 4.59 -2.83
C SER A 233 8.73 5.09 -1.38
N LEU A 234 9.95 5.44 -0.93
CA LEU A 234 10.16 6.03 0.39
C LEU A 234 9.47 7.39 0.55
N ALA A 235 9.44 8.21 -0.51
CA ALA A 235 8.70 9.47 -0.50
C ALA A 235 7.20 9.25 -0.36
N PHE A 236 6.61 8.30 -1.09
CA PHE A 236 5.20 7.93 -0.93
C PHE A 236 4.90 7.41 0.47
N MET A 237 5.77 6.57 1.04
CA MET A 237 5.64 6.11 2.42
C MET A 237 5.62 7.30 3.40
N ALA A 238 6.55 8.24 3.27
CA ALA A 238 6.60 9.44 4.11
C ALA A 238 5.32 10.29 3.97
N ILE A 239 4.80 10.45 2.74
CA ILE A 239 3.54 11.16 2.49
C ILE A 239 2.37 10.45 3.18
N GLY A 240 2.28 9.12 3.09
CA GLY A 240 1.24 8.34 3.78
C GLY A 240 1.29 8.50 5.30
N ILE A 241 2.49 8.51 5.88
CA ILE A 241 2.73 8.74 7.31
C ILE A 241 2.30 10.15 7.73
N ILE A 242 2.79 11.17 7.03
CA ILE A 242 2.47 12.58 7.34
C ILE A 242 0.97 12.82 7.18
N GLY A 243 0.36 12.27 6.13
CA GLY A 243 -1.08 12.30 5.92
C GLY A 243 -1.83 11.66 7.08
N GLY A 244 -1.40 10.48 7.55
CA GLY A 244 -2.03 9.78 8.66
C GLY A 244 -1.96 10.57 9.97
N ILE A 245 -0.81 11.17 10.27
CA ILE A 245 -0.63 12.05 11.44
C ILE A 245 -1.53 13.29 11.35
N ALA A 246 -1.63 13.91 10.17
CA ALA A 246 -2.42 15.12 9.97
C ALA A 246 -3.93 14.85 10.02
N ALA A 247 -4.37 13.73 9.46
CA ALA A 247 -5.77 13.37 9.31
C ALA A 247 -6.38 12.74 10.56
N PHE A 248 -5.63 11.94 11.32
CA PHE A 248 -6.17 11.11 12.41
C PHE A 248 -5.59 11.46 13.79
N PRO A 249 -6.05 12.55 14.43
CA PRO A 249 -5.63 12.94 15.79
C PRO A 249 -6.32 12.15 16.92
N GLU A 250 -7.19 11.20 16.60
CA GLU A 250 -8.03 10.49 17.57
C GLU A 250 -7.22 9.55 18.49
N SER A 251 -7.72 9.34 19.71
CA SER A 251 -7.18 8.33 20.63
C SER A 251 -7.66 6.92 20.26
N PHE A 252 -6.95 5.87 20.69
CA PHE A 252 -7.42 4.48 20.47
C PHE A 252 -8.86 4.26 20.94
N SER A 253 -9.22 4.76 22.12
CA SER A 253 -10.58 4.66 22.65
C SER A 253 -11.62 5.41 21.82
N GLN A 254 -11.22 6.50 21.15
CA GLN A 254 -12.11 7.26 20.29
C GLN A 254 -12.33 6.51 18.97
N GLN A 255 -11.24 6.02 18.36
CA GLN A 255 -11.31 5.20 17.14
C GLN A 255 -12.14 3.94 17.33
N GLU A 256 -12.03 3.28 18.49
CA GLU A 256 -12.86 2.11 18.81
C GLU A 256 -14.34 2.47 18.85
N LYS A 257 -14.71 3.57 19.53
CA LYS A 257 -16.10 4.06 19.56
C LYS A 257 -16.61 4.42 18.15
N ASP A 258 -15.80 5.10 17.36
CA ASP A 258 -16.17 5.48 16.00
C ASP A 258 -16.36 4.25 15.11
N SER A 259 -15.53 3.21 15.30
CA SER A 259 -15.64 1.94 14.59
C SER A 259 -16.94 1.18 14.89
N GLN A 260 -17.54 1.39 16.07
CA GLN A 260 -18.83 0.79 16.44
C GLN A 260 -19.99 1.49 15.74
N ASN A 261 -19.83 2.75 15.33
CA ASN A 261 -20.85 3.49 14.59
C ASN A 261 -20.79 3.22 13.08
N PHE A 262 -19.65 2.72 12.56
CA PHE A 262 -19.44 2.44 11.15
C PHE A 262 -19.34 0.92 10.87
N ILE A 263 -20.39 0.36 10.26
CA ILE A 263 -20.54 -1.07 9.94
C ILE A 263 -20.16 -1.93 11.17
N PRO A 264 -21.00 -1.92 12.22
CA PRO A 264 -20.72 -2.61 13.47
C PRO A 264 -20.62 -4.12 13.26
N THR A 265 -19.59 -4.71 13.84
CA THR A 265 -19.51 -6.16 14.03
C THR A 265 -20.08 -6.51 15.40
N ARG A 266 -20.80 -7.64 15.52
CA ARG A 266 -21.27 -8.10 16.84
C ARG A 266 -20.05 -8.49 17.67
N ARG A 267 -20.02 -8.10 18.95
CA ARG A 267 -19.06 -8.69 19.90
C ARG A 267 -19.35 -10.18 19.97
N MET A 268 -18.45 -10.98 19.42
CA MET A 268 -18.41 -12.40 19.74
C MET A 268 -17.76 -12.48 21.13
N TRP A 269 -18.62 -12.39 22.15
CA TRP A 269 -18.39 -12.61 23.58
C TRP A 269 -17.67 -11.48 24.33
#